data_AF-A0A2V9GX13-F1
#
_entry.id   AF-A0A2V9GX13-F1
#
_cell.length_a   1.000
_cell.length_b   1.000
_cell.length_c   1.000
_cell.angle_alpha   90.00
_cell.angle_beta   90.00
_cell.angle_gamma   90.00
#
_symmetry.space_group_name_H-M   'P 1'
#
loop_
_entity.id
_entity.type
_entity.pdbx_description
1 polymer ?
#
loop_
_entity_poly.entity_id
_entity_poly.type
_entity_poly.pdbx_seq_one_letter_code
_entity_poly.pdbx_strand_id
1 'polypeptide(L)'
;MAAAPGAALRHDGAKSADELLEARDLLMRAQCNDAYWHGIFGGIYAPHLRTDPWRNLIRAEAIADRQTPGALVARVEFLDYDADGANELLFTSFDAQALLKPNDGGTIAALDFRPAAATLVNSILRRPEAYHTRLREAAGKSATGAVASIHEQTRVKAS
;
A
#
# COMPACT_ATOMS: atom_id res chain seq x y z
N MET A 1 -14.63 -26.28 40.92
CA MET A 1 -15.10 -26.66 39.57
C MET A 1 -14.00 -26.29 38.61
N ALA A 2 -13.18 -27.27 38.19
CA ALA A 2 -11.96 -27.03 37.42
C ALA A 2 -12.30 -26.79 35.94
N ALA A 3 -11.80 -25.68 35.39
CA ALA A 3 -11.85 -25.41 33.96
C ALA A 3 -10.80 -26.28 33.24
N ALA A 4 -11.22 -26.99 32.20
CA ALA A 4 -10.33 -27.76 31.35
C ALA A 4 -9.39 -26.82 30.55
N PRO A 5 -8.10 -27.15 30.39
CA PRO A 5 -7.21 -26.37 29.55
C PRO A 5 -7.62 -26.55 28.08
N GLY A 6 -7.78 -25.43 27.37
CA GLY A 6 -8.03 -25.41 25.94
C GLY A 6 -6.94 -26.19 25.21
N ALA A 7 -7.36 -27.16 24.41
CA ALA A 7 -6.47 -27.96 23.59
C ALA A 7 -5.65 -27.04 22.69
N ALA A 8 -4.33 -27.03 22.87
CA ALA A 8 -3.41 -26.42 21.92
C ALA A 8 -3.65 -27.07 20.55
N LEU A 9 -4.14 -26.28 19.60
CA LEU A 9 -4.24 -26.67 18.20
C LEU A 9 -2.85 -27.13 17.76
N ARG A 10 -2.71 -28.42 17.49
CA ARG A 10 -1.48 -29.00 16.94
C ARG A 10 -1.28 -28.39 15.56
N HIS A 11 -0.35 -27.45 15.44
CA HIS A 11 0.10 -26.95 14.15
C HIS A 11 0.84 -28.09 13.44
N ASP A 12 0.32 -28.50 12.29
CA ASP A 12 1.06 -29.36 11.37
C ASP A 12 2.21 -28.52 10.77
N GLY A 13 3.45 -28.86 11.13
CA GLY A 13 4.63 -28.09 10.76
C GLY A 13 4.84 -28.00 9.24
N ALA A 14 4.43 -29.02 8.48
CA ALA A 14 4.49 -28.98 7.01
C ALA A 14 3.53 -27.95 6.42
N LYS A 15 2.28 -27.93 6.93
CA LYS A 15 1.26 -26.96 6.52
C LYS A 15 1.67 -25.52 6.85
N SER A 16 2.29 -25.32 8.03
CA SER A 16 2.81 -24.02 8.45
C SER A 16 3.89 -23.49 7.50
N ALA A 17 4.80 -24.36 7.06
CA ALA A 17 5.85 -24.01 6.10
C ALA A 17 5.28 -23.61 4.74
N ASP A 18 4.29 -24.34 4.23
CA ASP A 18 3.63 -24.03 2.96
C ASP A 18 2.89 -22.68 3.01
N GLU A 19 2.18 -22.40 4.10
CA GLU A 19 1.53 -21.10 4.32
C GLU A 19 2.56 -19.94 4.36
N LEU A 20 3.72 -20.13 5.00
CA LEU A 20 4.78 -19.13 5.01
C LEU A 20 5.42 -18.92 3.62
N LEU A 21 5.51 -19.97 2.80
CA LEU A 21 5.95 -19.84 1.41
C LEU A 21 4.94 -19.03 0.59
N GLU A 22 3.63 -19.26 0.77
CA GLU A 22 2.58 -18.45 0.16
C GLU A 22 2.68 -16.98 0.59
N ALA A 23 2.89 -16.71 1.89
CA ALA A 23 3.07 -15.36 2.41
C ALA A 23 4.26 -14.66 1.76
N ARG A 24 5.37 -15.38 1.57
CA ARG A 24 6.55 -14.86 0.87
C ARG A 24 6.27 -14.57 -0.60
N ASP A 25 5.54 -15.44 -1.30
CA ASP A 25 5.19 -15.21 -2.70
C ASP A 25 4.29 -13.98 -2.87
N LEU A 26 3.35 -13.77 -1.94
CA LEU A 26 2.54 -12.56 -1.87
C LEU A 26 3.40 -11.31 -1.62
N LEU A 27 4.33 -11.38 -0.68
CA LEU A 27 5.29 -10.30 -0.44
C LEU A 27 6.09 -9.96 -1.72
N MET A 28 6.57 -10.97 -2.45
CA MET A 28 7.29 -10.78 -3.71
C MET A 28 6.40 -10.13 -4.78
N ARG A 29 5.12 -10.51 -4.87
CA ARG A 29 4.16 -9.86 -5.79
C ARG A 29 3.93 -8.39 -5.47
N ALA A 30 3.98 -8.03 -4.18
CA ALA A 30 3.84 -6.63 -3.78
C ALA A 30 5.00 -5.76 -4.25
N GLN A 31 6.17 -6.33 -4.55
CA GLN A 31 7.35 -5.58 -5.01
C GLN A 31 7.27 -5.14 -6.49
N CYS A 32 6.11 -5.24 -7.13
CA CYS A 32 5.91 -4.76 -8.49
C CYS A 32 6.13 -3.24 -8.57
N ASN A 33 7.21 -2.84 -9.26
CA ASN A 33 7.71 -1.47 -9.28
C ASN A 33 6.69 -0.40 -9.72
N ASP A 34 5.77 -0.73 -10.63
CA ASP A 34 4.90 0.23 -11.32
C ASP A 34 4.07 1.10 -10.36
N ALA A 35 3.70 0.57 -9.21
CA ALA A 35 2.91 1.26 -8.20
C ALA A 35 3.70 2.29 -7.38
N TYR A 36 5.04 2.23 -7.41
CA TYR A 36 5.90 2.96 -6.47
C TYR A 36 6.49 4.25 -7.04
N TRP A 37 6.34 4.50 -8.34
CA TRP A 37 6.87 5.71 -8.97
C TRP A 37 5.98 6.20 -10.11
N HIS A 38 6.25 7.41 -10.60
CA HIS A 38 5.60 7.98 -11.78
C HIS A 38 6.66 8.43 -12.78
N GLY A 39 6.38 8.20 -14.06
CA GLY A 39 7.20 8.65 -15.18
C GLY A 39 6.30 9.03 -16.35
N ILE A 40 6.55 8.45 -17.52
CA ILE A 40 5.68 8.65 -18.70
C ILE A 40 4.33 7.93 -18.51
N PHE A 41 4.33 6.81 -17.79
CA PHE A 41 3.13 6.05 -17.47
C PHE A 41 2.53 6.47 -16.12
N GLY A 42 1.22 6.26 -15.96
CA GLY A 42 0.48 6.65 -14.76
C GLY A 42 1.13 6.19 -13.46
N GLY A 43 1.59 4.94 -13.39
CA GLY A 43 2.32 4.39 -12.24
C GLY A 43 1.58 4.61 -10.91
N ILE A 44 2.24 5.21 -9.92
CA ILE A 44 1.64 5.58 -8.64
C ILE A 44 0.40 6.48 -8.77
N TYR A 45 0.13 7.14 -9.90
CA TYR A 45 -1.13 7.87 -10.09
C TYR A 45 -2.34 6.96 -10.38
N ALA A 46 -2.13 5.75 -10.87
CA ALA A 46 -3.19 4.80 -11.18
C ALA A 46 -3.64 4.01 -9.92
N PRO A 47 -4.88 4.18 -9.42
CA PRO A 47 -5.31 3.57 -8.16
C PRO A 47 -5.29 2.04 -8.17
N HIS A 48 -5.62 1.41 -9.30
CA HIS A 48 -5.62 -0.04 -9.44
C HIS A 48 -4.20 -0.63 -9.31
N LEU A 49 -3.18 0.06 -9.83
CA LEU A 49 -1.79 -0.37 -9.67
C LEU A 49 -1.34 -0.29 -8.21
N ARG A 50 -1.82 0.70 -7.44
CA ARG A 50 -1.54 0.79 -6.00
C ARG A 50 -2.28 -0.27 -5.18
N THR A 51 -3.54 -0.56 -5.54
CA THR A 51 -4.37 -1.52 -4.80
C THR A 51 -3.74 -2.92 -4.76
N ASP A 52 -3.06 -3.35 -5.83
CA ASP A 52 -2.55 -4.71 -5.93
C ASP A 52 -1.38 -5.01 -4.98
N PRO A 53 -0.32 -4.18 -4.88
CA PRO A 53 0.69 -4.32 -3.83
C PRO A 53 0.11 -4.33 -2.42
N TRP A 54 -0.75 -3.37 -2.09
CA TRP A 54 -1.40 -3.30 -0.78
C TRP A 54 -2.18 -4.57 -0.45
N ARG A 55 -3.00 -5.06 -1.38
CA ARG A 55 -3.75 -6.31 -1.19
C ARG A 55 -2.82 -7.50 -0.93
N ASN A 56 -1.70 -7.59 -1.64
CA ASN A 56 -0.74 -8.67 -1.44
C ASN A 56 -0.03 -8.55 -0.09
N LEU A 57 0.35 -7.35 0.35
CA LEU A 57 0.95 -7.11 1.67
C LEU A 57 -0.01 -7.49 2.81
N ILE A 58 -1.26 -7.05 2.75
CA ILE A 58 -2.27 -7.37 3.76
C ILE A 58 -2.46 -8.89 3.88
N ARG A 59 -2.51 -9.60 2.75
CA ARG A 59 -2.62 -11.08 2.73
C ARG A 59 -1.38 -11.76 3.28
N ALA A 60 -0.19 -11.31 2.89
CA ALA A 60 1.08 -11.86 3.36
C ALA A 60 1.19 -11.73 4.89
N GLU A 61 0.89 -10.54 5.41
CA GLU A 61 0.91 -10.26 6.84
C GLU A 61 -0.15 -11.07 7.60
N ALA A 62 -1.38 -11.19 7.06
CA ALA A 62 -2.43 -12.01 7.69
C ALA A 62 -2.04 -13.49 7.78
N ILE A 63 -1.31 -14.02 6.80
CA ILE A 63 -0.74 -15.37 6.89
C ILE A 63 0.36 -15.42 7.95
N ALA A 64 1.31 -14.48 7.93
CA ALA A 64 2.41 -14.43 8.88
C ALA A 64 1.93 -14.32 10.35
N ASP A 65 0.91 -13.48 10.61
CA ASP A 65 0.30 -13.34 11.93
C ASP A 65 -0.32 -14.65 12.43
N ARG A 66 -0.96 -15.44 11.54
CA ARG A 66 -1.54 -16.75 11.92
C ARG A 66 -0.47 -17.76 12.34
N GLN A 67 0.74 -17.64 11.78
CA GLN A 67 1.88 -18.52 12.11
C GLN A 67 2.71 -18.00 13.28
N THR A 68 2.48 -16.76 13.72
CA THR A 68 3.28 -16.11 14.77
C THR A 68 2.52 -16.17 16.10
N PRO A 69 3.02 -16.91 17.11
CA PRO A 69 2.36 -17.01 18.41
C PRO A 69 2.11 -15.62 19.03
N GLY A 70 0.85 -15.34 19.36
CA GLY A 70 0.42 -14.08 19.97
C GLY A 70 0.13 -12.93 18.99
N ALA A 71 0.45 -13.05 17.70
CA ALA A 71 0.26 -11.97 16.72
C ALA A 71 -1.21 -11.72 16.33
N LEU A 72 -2.12 -12.65 16.66
CA LEU A 72 -3.57 -12.48 16.44
C LEU A 72 -4.25 -11.58 17.48
N VAL A 73 -3.57 -11.27 18.59
CA VAL A 73 -4.08 -10.32 19.59
C VAL A 73 -3.85 -8.90 19.08
N ALA A 74 -4.80 -8.01 19.36
CA ALA A 74 -4.65 -6.60 19.00
C ALA A 74 -3.39 -6.01 19.65
N ARG A 75 -2.58 -5.32 18.84
CA ARG A 75 -1.28 -4.77 19.24
C ARG A 75 -1.10 -3.36 18.72
N VAL A 76 -0.23 -2.63 19.40
CA VAL A 76 0.18 -1.28 19.04
C VAL A 76 1.70 -1.24 19.04
N GLU A 77 2.28 -0.77 17.94
CA GLU A 77 3.72 -0.62 17.75
C GLU A 77 4.04 0.86 17.53
N PHE A 78 5.17 1.32 18.09
CA PHE A 78 5.68 2.67 17.89
C PHE A 78 7.00 2.57 17.14
N LEU A 79 7.03 3.11 15.93
CA LEU A 79 8.20 3.08 15.06
C LEU A 79 8.12 4.26 14.10
N ASP A 80 9.27 4.82 13.75
CA ASP A 80 9.43 5.75 12.62
C ASP A 80 9.45 4.94 11.31
N TYR A 81 8.28 4.75 10.71
CA TYR A 81 8.07 3.90 9.54
C TYR A 81 8.52 4.57 8.24
N ASP A 82 8.45 5.90 8.14
CA ASP A 82 8.87 6.64 6.94
C ASP A 82 10.20 7.38 7.08
N ALA A 83 10.90 7.17 8.20
CA ALA A 83 12.21 7.73 8.51
C ALA A 83 12.23 9.26 8.54
N ASP A 84 11.14 9.88 9.02
CA ASP A 84 11.00 11.33 9.15
C ASP A 84 11.50 11.88 10.51
N GLY A 85 11.92 10.99 11.43
CA GLY A 85 12.42 11.32 12.76
C GLY A 85 11.34 11.38 13.85
N ALA A 86 10.07 11.11 13.51
CA ALA A 86 8.99 10.96 14.46
C ALA A 86 8.40 9.55 14.41
N ASN A 87 7.94 9.04 15.55
CA ASN A 87 7.30 7.73 15.59
C ASN A 87 5.83 7.83 15.13
N GLU A 88 5.43 6.93 14.25
CA GLU A 88 4.03 6.57 14.03
C GLU A 88 3.56 5.51 15.01
N LEU A 89 2.24 5.38 15.11
CA LEU A 89 1.57 4.33 15.85
C LEU A 89 0.91 3.39 14.85
N LEU A 90 1.41 2.14 14.77
CA LEU A 90 0.76 1.08 14.01
C LEU A 90 -0.13 0.26 14.94
N PHE A 91 -1.45 0.38 14.76
CA PHE A 91 -2.43 -0.50 15.38
C PHE A 91 -2.71 -1.68 14.45
N THR A 92 -2.57 -2.91 14.94
CA THR A 92 -2.88 -4.12 14.19
C THR A 92 -3.80 -5.03 14.98
N SER A 93 -4.83 -5.53 14.33
CA SER A 93 -5.79 -6.50 14.86
C SER A 93 -6.12 -7.55 13.80
N PHE A 94 -6.98 -8.52 14.14
CA PHE A 94 -7.46 -9.50 13.16
C PHE A 94 -8.20 -8.84 11.99
N ASP A 95 -9.04 -7.84 12.25
CA ASP A 95 -9.93 -7.25 11.24
C ASP A 95 -9.37 -5.99 10.56
N ALA A 96 -8.49 -5.26 11.24
CA ALA A 96 -8.02 -3.96 10.76
C ALA A 96 -6.56 -3.68 11.12
N GLN A 97 -5.92 -2.88 10.28
CA GLN A 97 -4.64 -2.24 10.56
C GLN A 97 -4.74 -0.75 10.27
N ALA A 98 -4.16 0.08 11.13
CA ALA A 98 -4.16 1.53 10.96
C ALA A 98 -2.80 2.12 11.36
N LEU A 99 -2.23 2.95 10.49
CA LEU A 99 -1.03 3.72 10.77
C LEU A 99 -1.43 5.16 11.07
N LEU A 100 -1.21 5.59 12.31
CA LEU A 100 -1.50 6.94 12.78
C LEU A 100 -0.20 7.76 12.84
N LYS A 101 -0.22 9.00 12.35
CA LYS A 101 0.87 9.98 12.47
C LYS A 101 0.51 11.06 13.51
N PRO A 102 0.96 10.95 14.78
CA PRO A 102 0.64 11.92 15.81
C PRO A 102 1.21 13.33 15.53
N ASN A 103 2.37 13.40 14.87
CA ASN A 103 3.05 14.65 14.50
C ASN A 103 2.31 15.44 13.41
N ASP A 104 1.46 14.79 12.62
CA ASP A 104 0.62 15.37 11.56
C ASP A 104 -0.84 15.48 12.01
N GLY A 105 -1.07 16.08 13.19
CA GLY A 105 -2.43 16.33 13.70
C GLY A 105 -3.26 15.07 13.99
N GLY A 106 -2.62 13.89 14.10
CA GLY A 106 -3.32 12.62 14.29
C GLY A 106 -3.91 12.05 13.00
N THR A 107 -3.31 12.33 11.84
CA THR A 107 -3.70 11.73 10.56
C THR A 107 -3.62 10.20 10.60
N ILE A 108 -4.64 9.52 10.08
CA ILE A 108 -4.57 8.09 9.75
C ILE A 108 -4.00 7.98 8.32
N ALA A 109 -2.71 7.71 8.20
CA ALA A 109 -2.00 7.67 6.92
C ALA A 109 -2.27 6.39 6.13
N ALA A 110 -2.55 5.28 6.80
CA ALA A 110 -2.98 4.03 6.20
C ALA A 110 -4.10 3.41 7.05
N LEU A 111 -5.09 2.81 6.38
CA LEU A 111 -6.18 2.09 7.02
C LEU A 111 -6.60 0.93 6.14
N ASP A 112 -6.52 -0.28 6.69
CA ASP A 112 -6.78 -1.51 5.97
C ASP A 112 -7.90 -2.30 6.64
N PHE A 113 -8.80 -2.84 5.83
CA PHE A 113 -9.76 -3.87 6.23
C PHE A 113 -9.21 -5.23 5.80
N ARG A 114 -8.63 -5.96 6.77
CA ARG A 114 -7.87 -7.19 6.54
C ARG A 114 -8.71 -8.35 6.00
N PRO A 115 -9.98 -8.59 6.43
CA PRO A 115 -10.81 -9.67 5.91
C PRO A 115 -11.04 -9.61 4.39
N ALA A 116 -11.08 -8.41 3.81
CA ALA A 116 -11.21 -8.22 2.37
C ALA A 116 -9.88 -7.96 1.66
N ALA A 117 -8.77 -7.90 2.39
CA ALA A 117 -7.47 -7.42 1.91
C ALA A 117 -7.61 -6.08 1.15
N ALA A 118 -8.35 -5.15 1.75
CA ALA A 118 -8.71 -3.89 1.12
C ALA A 118 -8.07 -2.72 1.88
N THR A 119 -7.29 -1.92 1.15
CA THR A 119 -6.81 -0.63 1.66
C THR A 119 -7.87 0.44 1.46
N LEU A 120 -8.30 1.06 2.56
CA LEU A 120 -9.36 2.07 2.59
C LEU A 120 -8.80 3.48 2.33
N VAL A 121 -7.54 3.72 2.69
CA VAL A 121 -6.82 4.95 2.37
C VAL A 121 -5.89 4.70 1.18
N ASN A 122 -6.43 4.86 -0.03
CA ASN A 122 -5.67 4.76 -1.29
C ASN A 122 -5.67 6.08 -2.08
N SER A 123 -5.69 7.20 -1.37
CA SER A 123 -5.71 8.53 -1.95
C SER A 123 -4.30 9.09 -2.08
N ILE A 124 -4.10 9.96 -3.07
CA ILE A 124 -2.85 10.70 -3.26
C ILE A 124 -3.15 12.20 -3.26
N LEU A 125 -2.25 12.98 -2.67
CA LEU A 125 -2.37 14.43 -2.67
C LEU A 125 -2.13 14.99 -4.08
N ARG A 126 -2.93 15.97 -4.50
CA ARG A 126 -2.70 16.71 -5.74
C ARG A 126 -1.38 17.48 -5.63
N ARG A 127 -0.40 17.16 -6.47
CA ARG A 127 0.88 17.86 -6.56
C ARG A 127 1.13 18.37 -7.98
N PRO A 128 1.78 19.54 -8.15
CA PRO A 128 2.18 20.00 -9.46
C PRO A 128 3.36 19.17 -9.98
N GLU A 129 3.24 18.63 -11.18
CA GLU A 129 4.31 17.95 -11.91
C GLU A 129 5.01 18.89 -12.90
N ALA A 130 6.31 18.65 -13.17
CA ALA A 130 7.11 19.52 -14.04
C ALA A 130 6.54 19.68 -15.46
N TYR A 131 5.89 18.64 -15.99
CA TYR A 131 5.26 18.67 -17.30
C TYR A 131 3.97 19.49 -17.35
N HIS A 132 3.33 19.80 -16.22
CA HIS A 132 2.12 20.63 -16.18
C HIS A 132 2.39 22.06 -16.67
N THR A 133 3.58 22.63 -16.42
CA THR A 133 3.93 23.97 -16.91
C THR A 133 4.05 23.98 -18.44
N ARG A 134 4.71 22.96 -19.01
CA ARG A 134 4.83 22.81 -20.48
C ARG A 134 3.47 22.66 -21.16
N LEU A 135 2.56 21.89 -20.55
CA LEU A 135 1.18 21.74 -21.03
C LEU A 135 0.42 23.08 -21.03
N ARG A 136 0.56 23.88 -19.97
CA ARG A 136 -0.08 25.21 -19.89
C ARG A 136 0.44 26.17 -20.95
N GLU A 137 1.76 26.19 -21.18
CA GLU A 137 2.38 27.03 -22.21
C GLU A 137 2.00 26.59 -23.64
N ALA A 138 1.90 25.28 -23.87
CA ALA A 138 1.46 24.72 -25.14
C ALA A 138 -0.03 25.00 -25.41
N ALA A 139 -0.89 24.97 -24.39
CA ALA A 139 -2.31 25.30 -24.52
C ALA A 139 -2.56 26.76 -24.95
N GLY A 140 -1.61 27.67 -24.70
CA GLY A 140 -1.65 29.06 -25.16
C GLY A 140 -1.16 29.30 -26.59
N LYS A 141 -0.64 28.28 -27.28
CA LYS A 141 -0.10 28.38 -28.66
C LYS A 141 -0.87 27.47 -29.60
N SER A 142 -1.38 28.00 -30.72
CA SER A 142 -2.06 27.18 -31.75
C SER A 142 -1.10 26.15 -32.37
N ALA A 143 -1.55 24.90 -32.51
CA ALA A 143 -0.71 23.78 -32.96
C ALA A 143 -0.23 23.94 -34.42
N THR A 144 1.10 23.94 -34.62
CA THR A 144 1.73 23.81 -35.94
C THR A 144 1.97 22.34 -36.25
N GLY A 145 1.45 21.86 -37.39
CA GLY A 145 1.29 20.43 -37.75
C GLY A 145 2.57 19.63 -38.05
N ALA A 146 3.53 19.58 -37.13
CA ALA A 146 4.65 18.63 -37.19
C ALA A 146 4.31 17.34 -36.44
N VAL A 147 4.60 16.19 -37.06
CA VAL A 147 4.45 14.86 -36.42
C VAL A 147 5.61 14.66 -35.45
N ALA A 148 5.31 14.79 -34.16
CA ALA A 148 6.27 14.63 -33.07
C ALA A 148 6.29 13.18 -32.55
N SER A 149 7.45 12.74 -32.06
CA SER A 149 7.64 11.44 -31.41
C SER A 149 6.65 11.22 -30.26
N ILE A 150 6.36 9.97 -29.85
CA ILE A 150 5.53 9.70 -28.66
C ILE A 150 6.06 10.39 -27.39
N HIS A 151 7.36 10.71 -27.36
CA HIS A 151 8.03 11.46 -26.28
C HIS A 151 7.84 12.98 -26.37
N GLU A 152 7.33 13.48 -27.49
CA GLU A 152 7.09 14.90 -27.76
C GLU A 152 5.59 15.23 -27.89
N GLN A 153 4.72 14.23 -27.99
CA GLN A 153 3.28 14.40 -28.13
C GLN A 153 2.64 14.90 -26.82
N THR A 154 2.58 16.21 -26.69
CA THR A 154 1.90 16.89 -25.58
C THR A 154 0.45 17.16 -25.99
N ARG A 155 -0.46 16.19 -25.77
CA ARG A 155 -1.90 16.38 -26.00
C ARG A 155 -2.56 16.89 -24.73
N VAL A 156 -3.05 18.14 -24.78
CA VAL A 156 -3.82 18.75 -23.68
C VAL A 156 -5.27 18.26 -23.76
N LYS A 157 -5.80 17.71 -22.67
CA LYS A 157 -7.24 17.44 -22.55
C LYS A 157 -7.94 18.75 -22.19
N ALA A 158 -8.87 19.19 -23.05
CA ALA A 158 -9.72 20.34 -22.75
C ALA A 158 -10.63 20.05 -21.55
N SER A 159 -10.87 21.09 -20.75
CA SER A 159 -11.74 21.10 -19.57
C SER A 159 -13.20 20.81 -19.91
#